data_AF-A0A0Z8HFF9-F1
#
_entry.id   AF-A0A0Z8HFF9-F1
#
_cell.length_a   1.000
_cell.length_b   1.000
_cell.length_c   1.000
_cell.angle_alpha   90.00
_cell.angle_beta   90.00
_cell.angle_gamma   90.00
#
_symmetry.space_group_name_H-M   'P 1'
#
loop_
_entity.id
_entity.type
_entity.pdbx_description
1 polymer ?
#
loop_
_entity_poly.entity_id
_entity_poly.type
_entity_poly.pdbx_seq_one_letter_code
_entity_poly.pdbx_strand_id
1 'polypeptide(L)'
;MLVFERYLFPVADQDLKALLREIIKADHGGFNYLSSSVFFLSSKEKVIYHCYDDRGVDIAVVDDDKRRQLFTDCHDLLFDYDMEEMVRRVSR
;
A
#
# COMPACT_ATOMS: atom_id res chain seq x y z
N MET A 1 0.76 -25.46 -4.87
CA MET A 1 0.81 -24.78 -3.56
C MET A 1 1.96 -23.81 -3.62
N LEU A 2 1.70 -22.52 -3.87
CA LEU A 2 2.75 -21.49 -3.89
C LEU A 2 2.93 -20.99 -2.46
N VAL A 3 3.92 -21.54 -1.77
CA VAL A 3 4.46 -20.94 -0.55
C VAL A 3 5.57 -20.01 -1.02
N PHE A 4 5.27 -18.72 -1.09
CA PHE A 4 6.31 -17.71 -1.30
C PHE A 4 6.95 -17.40 0.04
N GLU A 5 8.26 -17.62 0.14
CA GLU A 5 9.05 -17.13 1.26
C GLU A 5 9.03 -15.59 1.24
N ARG A 6 8.62 -15.00 2.35
CA ARG A 6 8.66 -13.54 2.52
C ARG A 6 9.80 -13.17 3.44
N TYR A 7 10.61 -12.23 2.98
CA TYR A 7 11.77 -11.72 3.70
C TYR A 7 11.44 -10.33 4.25
N LEU A 8 11.75 -10.10 5.53
CA LEU A 8 11.59 -8.79 6.16
C LEU A 8 12.94 -8.07 6.15
N PHE A 9 12.97 -6.92 5.50
CA PHE A 9 14.15 -6.06 5.47
C PHE A 9 13.86 -4.78 6.26
N PRO A 10 14.75 -4.35 7.17
CA PRO A 10 14.64 -3.03 7.77
C PRO A 10 14.83 -1.96 6.69
N VAL A 11 13.99 -0.92 6.73
CA VAL A 11 14.22 0.29 5.95
C VAL A 11 15.37 1.05 6.62
N ALA A 12 16.50 1.12 5.93
CA ALA A 12 17.71 1.81 6.35
C ALA A 12 18.03 2.93 5.35
N ASP A 13 18.86 2.62 4.36
CA ASP A 13 19.42 3.53 3.36
C ASP A 13 18.83 3.33 1.94
N GLN A 14 17.81 2.48 1.81
CA GLN A 14 17.20 2.24 0.51
C GLN A 14 16.49 3.50 -0.01
N ASP A 15 16.70 3.80 -1.29
CA ASP A 15 15.93 4.82 -1.99
C ASP A 15 14.50 4.32 -2.25
N LEU A 16 13.58 4.66 -1.34
CA LEU A 16 12.18 4.29 -1.41
C LEU A 16 11.51 4.80 -2.69
N LYS A 17 11.92 5.97 -3.19
CA LYS A 17 11.34 6.54 -4.41
C LYS A 17 11.77 5.76 -5.64
N ALA A 18 13.04 5.33 -5.70
CA ALA A 18 13.52 4.44 -6.73
C ALA A 18 12.80 3.08 -6.67
N LEU A 19 12.63 2.52 -5.48
CA LEU A 19 11.91 1.24 -5.30
C LEU A 19 10.45 1.32 -5.75
N LEU A 20 9.71 2.34 -5.33
CA LEU A 20 8.32 2.56 -5.78
C LEU A 20 8.24 2.72 -7.30
N ARG A 21 9.19 3.43 -7.91
CA ARG A 21 9.25 3.57 -9.37
C ARG A 21 9.45 2.23 -10.07
N GLU A 22 10.31 1.35 -9.54
CA GLU A 22 10.55 0.04 -10.14
C GLU A 22 9.38 -0.92 -9.94
N ILE A 23 8.63 -0.80 -8.84
CA ILE A 23 7.35 -1.51 -8.64
C ILE A 23 6.35 -1.09 -9.72
N ILE A 24 6.12 0.23 -9.90
CA ILE A 24 5.19 0.75 -10.91
C ILE A 24 5.60 0.31 -12.32
N LYS A 25 6.89 0.32 -12.62
CA LYS A 25 7.43 -0.12 -13.92
C LYS A 25 7.28 -1.61 -14.17
N ALA A 26 7.13 -2.45 -13.14
CA ALA A 26 7.00 -3.89 -13.31
C ALA A 26 5.84 -4.25 -14.25
N ASP A 27 4.75 -3.48 -14.21
CA ASP A 27 3.59 -3.64 -15.10
C ASP A 27 3.83 -3.14 -16.54
N HIS A 28 4.91 -2.40 -16.77
CA HIS A 28 5.30 -1.80 -18.06
C HIS A 28 6.55 -2.45 -18.66
N GLY A 29 6.84 -3.72 -18.30
CA GLY A 29 8.01 -4.45 -18.79
C GLY A 29 9.29 -4.25 -17.96
N GLY A 30 9.15 -3.75 -16.73
CA GLY A 30 10.22 -3.68 -15.74
C GLY A 30 10.53 -5.03 -15.07
N PHE A 31 11.07 -4.98 -13.86
CA PHE A 31 11.44 -6.20 -13.13
C PHE A 31 10.23 -6.84 -12.44
N ASN A 32 9.59 -7.79 -13.12
CA ASN A 32 8.32 -8.40 -12.72
C ASN A 32 8.28 -9.02 -11.30
N TYR A 33 9.42 -9.38 -10.71
CA TYR A 33 9.46 -9.92 -9.35
C TYR A 33 9.05 -8.91 -8.27
N LEU A 34 8.98 -7.61 -8.60
CA LEU A 34 8.50 -6.59 -7.68
C LEU A 34 6.98 -6.39 -7.76
N SER A 35 6.33 -6.76 -8.87
CA SER A 35 4.88 -6.63 -9.03
C SER A 35 4.17 -7.46 -7.97
N SER A 36 3.22 -6.83 -7.26
CA SER A 36 2.41 -7.44 -6.19
C SER A 36 3.18 -8.18 -5.08
N SER A 37 4.48 -7.91 -4.90
CA SER A 37 5.37 -8.73 -4.06
C SER A 37 6.02 -7.96 -2.91
N VAL A 38 5.92 -6.63 -2.90
CA VAL A 38 6.56 -5.76 -1.91
C VAL A 38 5.51 -5.10 -1.01
N PHE A 39 5.71 -5.20 0.30
CA PHE A 39 4.88 -4.54 1.30
C PHE A 39 5.75 -3.59 2.12
N PHE A 40 5.25 -2.39 2.37
CA PHE A 40 5.89 -1.45 3.30
C PHE A 40 5.15 -1.51 4.63
N LEU A 41 5.89 -1.78 5.71
CA LEU A 41 5.32 -1.92 7.04
C LEU A 41 5.82 -0.78 7.93
N SER A 42 4.89 0.02 8.44
CA SER A 42 5.17 0.99 9.49
C SER A 42 4.78 0.39 10.84
N SER A 43 5.75 -0.08 11.61
CA SER A 43 5.52 -0.59 12.97
C SER A 43 5.08 0.51 13.94
N LYS A 44 5.55 1.75 13.71
CA LYS A 44 5.18 2.93 14.49
C LYS A 44 3.70 3.29 14.29
N GLU A 45 3.28 3.38 13.02
CA GLU A 45 1.92 3.81 12.67
C GLU A 45 0.93 2.63 12.62
N LYS A 46 1.43 1.38 12.72
CA LYS A 46 0.65 0.14 12.56
C LYS A 46 -0.12 0.09 11.22
N VAL A 47 0.57 0.49 10.14
CA VAL A 47 0.03 0.54 8.78
C VAL A 47 0.85 -0.36 7.85
N ILE A 48 0.16 -1.04 6.96
CA ILE A 48 0.77 -1.77 5.83
C ILE A 48 0.35 -1.06 4.54
N TYR A 49 1.32 -0.75 3.68
CA TYR A 49 1.11 -0.22 2.34
C TYR A 49 1.50 -1.27 1.31
N HIS A 50 0.66 -1.44 0.30
CA HIS A 50 0.87 -2.35 -0.80
C HIS A 50 0.67 -1.59 -2.11
N CYS A 51 1.78 -1.10 -2.67
CA CYS A 51 1.82 -0.60 -4.05
C CYS A 51 2.22 -1.80 -4.91
N TYR A 52 1.35 -2.19 -5.84
CA TYR A 52 1.52 -3.43 -6.60
C TYR A 52 1.51 -3.26 -8.11
N ASP A 53 1.08 -2.08 -8.59
CA ASP A 53 1.06 -1.69 -10.00
C ASP A 53 1.12 -0.15 -10.13
N ASP A 54 0.74 0.37 -11.30
CA ASP A 54 0.64 1.80 -11.61
C ASP A 54 -0.70 2.45 -11.24
N ARG A 55 -1.63 1.70 -10.62
CA ARG A 55 -3.00 2.15 -10.35
C ARG A 55 -3.16 2.74 -8.96
N GLY A 56 -2.32 2.37 -8.01
CA GLY A 56 -2.35 2.96 -6.67
C GLY A 56 -1.69 2.16 -5.58
N VAL A 57 -2.21 2.34 -4.37
CA VAL A 57 -1.71 1.72 -3.15
C VAL A 57 -2.87 1.28 -2.28
N ASP A 58 -2.89 -0.01 -1.91
CA ASP A 58 -3.78 -0.48 -0.87
C ASP A 58 -3.18 -0.18 0.50
N ILE A 59 -4.01 0.29 1.42
CA ILE A 59 -3.60 0.64 2.78
C ILE A 59 -4.41 -0.18 3.78
N ALA A 60 -3.73 -0.99 4.58
CA ALA A 60 -4.34 -1.71 5.69
C ALA A 60 -3.94 -1.06 7.02
N VAL A 61 -4.94 -0.71 7.82
CA VAL A 61 -4.78 -0.04 9.11
C VAL A 61 -5.71 -0.65 10.16
N VAL A 62 -5.16 -0.94 11.33
CA VAL A 62 -5.90 -1.54 12.46
C VAL A 62 -6.53 -0.49 13.36
N ASP A 63 -5.98 0.72 13.38
CA ASP A 63 -6.40 1.82 14.24
C ASP A 63 -7.53 2.63 13.58
N ASP A 64 -8.65 2.80 14.28
CA ASP A 64 -9.84 3.46 13.73
C ASP A 64 -9.63 4.97 13.55
N ASP A 65 -8.90 5.64 14.45
CA ASP A 65 -8.61 7.07 14.33
C ASP A 65 -7.70 7.33 13.14
N LYS A 66 -6.67 6.51 12.95
CA LYS A 66 -5.81 6.55 11.77
C LYS A 66 -6.58 6.27 10.49
N ARG A 67 -7.56 5.36 10.52
CA ARG A 67 -8.45 5.09 9.37
C ARG A 67 -9.29 6.32 9.03
N ARG A 68 -9.88 6.98 10.02
CA ARG A 68 -10.63 8.24 9.84
C ARG A 68 -9.73 9.34 9.27
N GLN A 69 -8.53 9.48 9.81
CA GLN A 69 -7.52 10.42 9.31
C GLN A 69 -7.19 10.15 7.83
N LEU A 70 -6.82 8.91 7.48
CA LEU A 70 -6.48 8.56 6.10
C LEU A 70 -7.65 8.75 5.15
N PHE A 71 -8.87 8.43 5.58
CA PHE A 71 -10.08 8.67 4.79
C PHE A 71 -10.29 10.17 4.51
N THR A 72 -10.03 11.04 5.48
CA THR A 72 -10.11 12.50 5.29
C THR A 72 -8.96 13.03 4.43
N ASP A 73 -7.72 12.66 4.74
CA ASP A 73 -6.51 13.19 4.09
C ASP A 73 -6.38 12.72 2.64
N CYS A 74 -6.90 11.53 2.32
CA CYS A 74 -6.83 10.91 0.99
C CYS A 74 -8.20 10.81 0.31
N HIS A 75 -9.21 11.54 0.79
CA HIS A 75 -10.58 11.47 0.28
C HIS A 75 -10.63 11.60 -1.25
N ASP A 76 -9.91 12.58 -1.81
CA ASP A 76 -9.91 12.88 -3.24
C ASP A 76 -9.07 11.91 -4.09
N LEU A 77 -8.33 11.00 -3.44
CA LEU A 77 -7.54 9.96 -4.09
C LEU A 77 -8.25 8.60 -4.11
N LEU A 78 -9.35 8.45 -3.36
CA LEU A 78 -10.14 7.24 -3.36
C LEU A 78 -10.91 7.09 -4.66
N PHE A 79 -10.95 5.88 -5.20
CA PHE A 79 -11.81 5.59 -6.34
C PHE A 79 -13.28 5.62 -5.92
N ASP A 80 -14.15 6.07 -6.83
CA ASP A 80 -15.59 6.19 -6.59
C ASP A 80 -16.23 4.88 -6.09
N TYR A 81 -15.76 3.73 -6.60
CA TYR A 81 -16.28 2.42 -6.21
C TYR A 81 -15.85 1.98 -4.79
N ASP A 82 -14.75 2.53 -4.26
CA ASP A 82 -14.30 2.27 -2.89
C ASP A 82 -14.94 3.24 -1.88
N MET A 83 -15.40 4.40 -2.35
CA MET A 83 -15.94 5.47 -1.52
C MET A 83 -17.10 5.01 -0.64
N GLU A 84 -18.10 4.32 -1.20
CA GLU A 84 -19.29 3.88 -0.46
C GLU A 84 -18.95 2.90 0.68
N GLU A 85 -18.07 1.93 0.41
CA GLU A 85 -17.59 0.97 1.42
C GLU A 85 -16.80 1.69 2.50
N MET A 86 -15.93 2.62 2.12
CA MET A 86 -15.12 3.38 3.08
C MET A 86 -16.00 4.25 3.98
N VAL A 87 -16.96 4.99 3.43
CA VAL A 87 -17.95 5.77 4.21
C VAL A 87 -18.66 4.88 5.23
N ARG A 88 -19.10 3.67 4.84
CA ARG A 88 -19.71 2.71 5.78
C ARG A 88 -18.77 2.27 6.90
N ARG A 89 -17.46 2.14 6.63
CA ARG A 89 -16.46 1.72 7.62
C ARG A 89 -16.06 2.82 8.60
N VAL A 90 -15.97 4.08 8.17
CA VAL A 90 -15.64 5.20 9.07
C VAL A 90 -16.84 5.77 9.82
N SER A 91 -18.07 5.49 9.36
CA SER A 91 -19.30 5.93 10.06
C SER A 91 -19.73 5.00 11.20
N ARG A 92 -19.04 3.86 11.38
CA ARG A 92 -19.20 2.96 12.54
C ARG A 92 -18.31 3.40 13.71
#